data_AF-A0A9P0JTC5-F1
#
_entry.id   AF-A0A9P0JTC5-F1
#
_cell.length_a   1.000
_cell.length_b   1.000
_cell.length_c   1.000
_cell.angle_alpha   90.00
_cell.angle_beta   90.00
_cell.angle_gamma   90.00
#
_symmetry.space_group_name_H-M   'P 1'
#
loop_
_entity.id
_entity.type
_entity.pdbx_description
1 polymer ?
#
loop_
_entity_poly.entity_id
_entity_poly.type
_entity_poly.pdbx_seq_one_letter_code
_entity_poly.pdbx_strand_id
1 'polypeptide(L)'
;MDITKFINANVNSLRLKLNNQVFRYERWNLNFEKKLNTAAYYAFENFQKTYYNLNIPEPMMDIKEFSDNPLFVIDCGHQPDHLELSTVDISLEFETRKSAFLFHTKVYALVIHDSGFSYNAFDGSIQNGLIHSY
;
A
#
# COMPACT_ATOMS: atom_id res chain seq x y z
N MET A 1 -26.78 -3.96 -4.25
CA MET A 1 -25.33 -4.18 -4.35
C MET A 1 -24.82 -4.32 -2.94
N ASP A 2 -24.11 -5.41 -2.65
CA ASP A 2 -23.54 -5.63 -1.32
C ASP A 2 -22.35 -4.69 -1.13
N ILE A 3 -22.47 -3.72 -0.23
CA ILE A 3 -21.44 -2.69 0.02
C ILE A 3 -20.20 -3.27 0.71
N THR A 4 -20.28 -4.51 1.21
CA THR A 4 -19.16 -5.20 1.85
C THR A 4 -18.31 -5.99 0.85
N LYS A 5 -18.78 -6.13 -0.40
CA LYS A 5 -18.06 -6.88 -1.44
C LYS A 5 -17.20 -5.96 -2.28
N PHE A 6 -15.91 -6.20 -2.21
CA PHE A 6 -14.93 -5.61 -3.11
C PHE A 6 -14.92 -6.36 -4.45
N ILE A 7 -14.47 -5.68 -5.51
CA ILE A 7 -14.30 -6.26 -6.83
C ILE A 7 -12.93 -5.84 -7.37
N ASN A 8 -12.33 -6.64 -8.25
CA ASN A 8 -11.06 -6.28 -8.86
C ASN A 8 -11.12 -5.11 -9.86
N ALA A 9 -12.32 -4.72 -10.30
CA ALA A 9 -12.59 -3.65 -11.26
C ALA A 9 -11.73 -3.68 -12.55
N ASN A 10 -11.16 -4.85 -12.89
CA ASN A 10 -10.15 -5.02 -13.94
C ASN A 10 -8.97 -4.04 -13.84
N VAL A 11 -8.59 -3.66 -12.62
CA VAL A 11 -7.39 -2.84 -12.37
C VAL A 11 -6.19 -3.55 -13.01
N ASN A 12 -5.44 -2.80 -13.80
CA ASN A 12 -4.28 -3.28 -14.53
C ASN A 12 -2.99 -2.72 -13.93
N SER A 13 -3.04 -1.52 -13.38
CA SER A 13 -1.90 -0.86 -12.76
C SER A 13 -2.38 0.03 -11.63
N LEU A 14 -1.54 0.14 -10.60
CA LEU A 14 -1.68 1.05 -9.49
C LEU A 14 -0.34 1.76 -9.32
N ARG A 15 -0.38 3.07 -9.09
CA ARG A 15 0.81 3.88 -8.88
C ARG A 15 0.60 4.81 -7.69
N LEU A 16 1.56 4.79 -6.78
CA LEU A 16 1.67 5.78 -5.71
C LEU A 16 2.54 6.94 -6.19
N LYS A 17 2.09 8.16 -5.90
CA LYS A 17 2.88 9.37 -6.00
C LYS A 17 2.96 10.03 -4.64
N LEU A 18 4.15 10.44 -4.26
CA LEU A 18 4.44 11.22 -3.06
C LEU A 18 4.96 12.58 -3.52
N ASN A 19 4.30 13.68 -3.13
CA ASN A 19 4.66 15.03 -3.58
C ASN A 19 4.80 15.13 -5.12
N ASN A 20 3.85 14.50 -5.82
CA ASN A 20 3.80 14.38 -7.29
C ASN A 20 4.96 13.60 -7.94
N GLN A 21 5.85 12.99 -7.16
CA GLN A 21 6.90 12.08 -7.65
C GLN A 21 6.44 10.63 -7.58
N VAL A 22 6.70 9.86 -8.64
CA VAL A 22 6.29 8.45 -8.70
C VAL A 22 7.10 7.63 -7.70
N PHE A 23 6.39 6.99 -6.78
CA PHE A 23 6.97 6.08 -5.80
C PHE A 23 7.24 4.73 -6.48
N ARG A 24 8.51 4.50 -6.82
CA ARG A 24 9.03 3.36 -7.61
C ARG A 24 8.46 3.31 -9.04
N TYR A 25 9.35 3.23 -10.03
CA TYR A 25 8.96 3.26 -11.44
C TYR A 25 8.25 2.00 -11.94
N GLU A 26 8.17 0.95 -11.11
CA GLU A 26 7.53 -0.31 -11.46
C GLU A 26 6.02 -0.11 -11.63
N ARG A 27 5.54 -0.25 -12.86
CA ARG A 27 4.11 -0.39 -13.13
C ARG A 27 3.71 -1.84 -13.02
N TRP A 28 2.68 -2.10 -12.23
CA TRP A 28 2.02 -3.40 -12.29
C TRP A 28 1.33 -3.56 -13.64
N ASN A 29 1.37 -4.77 -14.20
CA ASN A 29 0.74 -5.12 -15.48
C ASN A 29 -0.29 -6.24 -15.24
N LEU A 30 -1.21 -6.01 -14.31
CA LEU A 30 -2.16 -6.99 -13.81
C LEU A 30 -3.16 -7.40 -14.87
N ASN A 31 -3.55 -8.67 -14.90
CA ASN A 31 -4.66 -9.16 -15.71
C ASN A 31 -5.40 -10.27 -14.96
N PHE A 32 -6.49 -9.92 -14.28
CA PHE A 32 -7.29 -10.86 -13.49
C PHE A 32 -7.95 -11.95 -14.35
N GLU A 33 -8.37 -11.63 -15.58
CA GLU A 33 -8.95 -12.62 -16.51
C GLU A 33 -7.93 -13.69 -16.92
N LYS A 34 -6.65 -13.31 -17.04
CA LYS A 34 -5.53 -14.21 -17.34
C LYS A 34 -4.80 -14.71 -16.08
N LYS A 35 -5.32 -14.42 -14.88
CA LYS A 35 -4.67 -14.74 -13.59
C LYS A 35 -3.24 -14.21 -13.46
N LEU A 36 -2.95 -13.09 -14.10
CA LEU A 36 -1.67 -12.37 -14.00
C LEU A 36 -1.77 -11.32 -12.89
N ASN A 37 -1.98 -11.76 -11.66
CA ASN A 37 -2.06 -10.91 -10.47
C ASN A 37 -1.13 -11.37 -9.34
N THR A 38 -0.21 -12.29 -9.65
CA THR A 38 0.77 -12.85 -8.71
C THR A 38 1.64 -11.77 -8.07
N ALA A 39 2.07 -10.74 -8.81
CA ALA A 39 2.86 -9.65 -8.25
C ALA A 39 2.09 -8.85 -7.19
N ALA A 40 0.79 -8.62 -7.40
CA ALA A 40 -0.05 -7.92 -6.43
C ALA A 40 -0.32 -8.81 -5.20
N TYR A 41 -0.56 -10.10 -5.42
CA TYR A 41 -0.71 -11.07 -4.33
C TYR A 41 0.58 -11.22 -3.51
N TYR A 42 1.74 -11.25 -4.17
CA TYR A 42 3.05 -11.30 -3.51
C TYR A 42 3.28 -10.07 -2.61
N ALA A 43 2.90 -8.88 -3.07
CA ALA A 43 2.97 -7.67 -2.23
C ALA A 43 2.04 -7.77 -1.01
N PHE A 44 0.82 -8.29 -1.20
CA PHE A 44 -0.14 -8.51 -0.13
C PHE A 44 0.34 -9.54 0.92
N GLU A 45 0.81 -10.71 0.49
CA GLU A 45 1.24 -11.78 1.41
C GLU A 45 2.49 -11.39 2.20
N ASN A 46 3.45 -10.68 1.57
CA ASN A 46 4.72 -10.36 2.21
C ASN A 46 4.65 -9.12 3.10
N PHE A 47 3.63 -8.28 2.97
CA PHE A 47 3.47 -7.08 3.80
C PHE A 47 3.53 -7.37 5.29
N GLN A 48 2.84 -8.42 5.75
CA GLN A 48 2.83 -8.81 7.16
C GLN A 48 4.24 -9.18 7.68
N LYS A 49 5.10 -9.75 6.83
CA LYS A 49 6.47 -10.08 7.22
C LYS A 49 7.24 -8.83 7.56
N THR A 50 7.18 -7.82 6.68
CA THR A 50 7.87 -6.55 6.90
C THR A 50 7.25 -5.79 8.08
N TYR A 51 5.91 -5.73 8.15
CA TYR A 51 5.20 -4.92 9.14
C TYR A 51 5.28 -5.49 10.57
N TYR A 52 5.09 -6.80 10.75
CA TYR A 52 5.14 -7.45 12.06
C TYR A 52 6.50 -8.08 12.38
N ASN A 53 7.51 -7.90 11.50
CA ASN A 53 8.82 -8.53 11.60
C ASN A 53 8.75 -10.06 11.76
N LEU A 54 7.96 -10.71 10.91
CA LEU A 54 7.74 -12.16 10.92
C LEU A 54 8.66 -12.88 9.92
N ASN A 55 9.09 -14.09 10.29
CA ASN A 55 9.91 -14.93 9.40
C ASN A 55 9.10 -15.53 8.24
N ILE A 56 7.81 -15.80 8.46
CA ILE A 56 6.90 -16.48 7.53
C ILE A 56 5.63 -15.61 7.38
N PRO A 57 5.11 -15.41 6.16
CA PRO A 57 3.87 -14.68 5.94
C PRO A 57 2.65 -15.53 6.35
N GLU A 58 1.61 -14.89 6.89
CA GLU A 58 0.35 -15.54 7.29
C GLU A 58 -0.85 -14.82 6.63
N PRO A 59 -0.96 -14.84 5.29
CA PRO A 59 -1.96 -14.09 4.58
C PRO A 59 -3.38 -14.56 4.94
N MET A 60 -4.29 -13.61 5.10
CA MET A 60 -5.70 -13.91 5.40
C MET A 60 -6.50 -14.42 4.20
N MET A 61 -5.95 -14.30 2.99
CA MET A 61 -6.58 -14.73 1.74
C MET A 61 -5.56 -15.52 0.93
N ASP A 62 -6.01 -16.60 0.29
CA ASP A 62 -5.22 -17.24 -0.77
C ASP A 62 -5.26 -16.41 -2.08
N ILE A 63 -4.47 -16.80 -3.08
CA ILE A 63 -4.42 -16.07 -4.36
C ILE A 63 -5.78 -16.03 -5.10
N LYS A 64 -6.62 -17.05 -4.91
CA LYS A 64 -7.94 -17.12 -5.54
C LYS A 64 -8.89 -16.14 -4.84
N GLU A 65 -8.94 -16.15 -3.51
CA GLU A 65 -9.74 -15.23 -2.71
C GLU A 65 -9.32 -13.78 -2.94
N PHE A 66 -8.01 -13.53 -3.02
CA PHE A 66 -7.44 -12.24 -3.40
C PHE A 66 -7.87 -11.80 -4.81
N SER A 67 -7.96 -12.73 -5.77
CA SER A 67 -8.39 -12.40 -7.14
C SER A 67 -9.84 -11.91 -7.18
N ASP A 68 -10.67 -12.47 -6.30
CA ASP A 68 -12.08 -12.13 -6.16
C ASP A 68 -12.25 -10.84 -5.31
N ASN A 69 -11.37 -10.57 -4.35
CA ASN A 69 -11.41 -9.43 -3.42
C ASN A 69 -10.02 -8.80 -3.20
N PRO A 70 -9.45 -8.08 -4.19
CA PRO A 70 -8.05 -7.67 -4.10
C PRO A 70 -7.84 -6.56 -3.08
N LEU A 71 -6.83 -6.75 -2.22
CA LEU A 71 -6.27 -5.73 -1.34
C LEU A 71 -4.85 -5.39 -1.81
N PHE A 72 -4.73 -4.31 -2.58
CA PHE A 72 -3.43 -3.88 -3.09
C PHE A 72 -2.58 -3.25 -1.98
N VAL A 73 -1.35 -3.74 -1.82
CA VAL A 73 -0.40 -3.22 -0.83
C VAL A 73 0.79 -2.56 -1.52
N ILE A 74 1.12 -1.35 -1.07
CA ILE A 74 2.31 -0.61 -1.48
C ILE A 74 3.16 -0.38 -0.23
N ASP A 75 4.16 -1.22 -0.04
CA ASP A 75 5.09 -1.09 1.08
C ASP A 75 6.07 0.06 0.83
N CYS A 76 5.97 1.10 1.67
CA CYS A 76 6.80 2.30 1.61
C CYS A 76 8.03 2.25 2.54
N GLY A 77 8.21 1.19 3.33
CA GLY A 77 9.21 1.15 4.41
C GLY A 77 10.67 1.20 3.94
N HIS A 78 10.96 0.87 2.68
CA HIS A 78 12.32 0.90 2.15
C HIS A 78 12.61 2.19 1.36
N GLN A 79 12.18 3.35 1.87
CA GLN A 79 12.52 4.63 1.25
C GLN A 79 14.02 4.92 1.41
N PRO A 80 14.70 5.44 0.38
CA PRO A 80 15.95 6.14 0.61
C PRO A 80 15.64 7.41 1.42
N ASP A 81 16.54 7.78 2.35
CA ASP A 81 16.42 8.85 3.37
C ASP A 81 16.16 10.29 2.85
N HIS A 82 15.71 10.46 1.61
CA HIS A 82 15.61 11.73 0.90
C HIS A 82 14.23 12.40 0.93
N LEU A 83 13.23 11.82 1.60
CA LEU A 83 11.97 12.51 1.85
C LEU A 83 12.15 13.43 3.06
N GLU A 84 12.41 14.70 2.78
CA GLU A 84 12.43 15.75 3.81
C GLU A 84 11.13 15.69 4.64
N LEU A 85 11.29 15.79 5.96
CA LEU A 85 10.26 15.82 7.01
C LEU A 85 9.30 17.01 6.81
N SER A 86 8.50 16.95 5.76
CA SER A 86 7.51 17.93 5.35
C SER A 86 6.19 17.20 5.11
N THR A 87 5.10 17.95 4.97
CA THR A 87 3.81 17.40 4.57
C THR A 87 3.97 16.57 3.29
N VAL A 88 3.55 15.30 3.34
CA VAL A 88 3.60 14.40 2.18
C VAL A 88 2.22 14.34 1.54
N ASP A 89 2.11 14.84 0.31
CA ASP A 89 0.92 14.68 -0.52
C ASP A 89 0.91 13.29 -1.15
N ILE A 90 -0.09 12.48 -0.76
CA ILE A 90 -0.31 11.12 -1.27
C ILE A 90 -1.31 11.18 -2.42
N SER A 91 -0.91 10.69 -3.59
CA SER A 91 -1.80 10.50 -4.74
C SER A 91 -1.73 9.07 -5.24
N LEU A 92 -2.89 8.43 -5.39
CA LEU A 92 -3.02 7.08 -5.94
C LEU A 92 -3.64 7.16 -7.34
N GLU A 93 -2.95 6.61 -8.33
CA GLU A 93 -3.41 6.52 -9.71
C GLU A 93 -3.74 5.07 -10.04
N PHE A 94 -4.92 4.85 -10.64
CA PHE A 94 -5.38 3.53 -11.05
C PHE A 94 -5.63 3.51 -12.56
N GLU A 95 -5.20 2.43 -13.20
CA GLU A 95 -5.50 2.14 -14.60
C GLU A 95 -6.32 0.85 -14.68
N THR A 96 -7.32 0.80 -15.56
CA THR A 96 -8.14 -0.41 -15.81
C THR A 96 -7.89 -0.95 -17.21
N ARG A 97 -8.01 -2.27 -17.40
CA ARG A 97 -7.96 -2.88 -18.75
C ARG A 97 -9.22 -2.64 -19.57
N LYS A 98 -10.33 -2.26 -18.92
CA LYS A 98 -11.56 -1.88 -19.61
C LYS A 98 -11.42 -0.48 -20.18
N SER A 99 -12.36 -0.05 -21.01
CA SER A 99 -12.37 1.31 -21.57
C SER A 99 -12.51 2.39 -20.49
N ALA A 100 -13.18 2.08 -19.38
CA ALA A 100 -13.31 2.94 -18.21
C ALA A 100 -13.69 2.10 -16.98
N PHE A 101 -13.47 2.66 -15.79
CA PHE A 101 -14.09 2.17 -14.57
C PHE A 101 -15.61 2.33 -14.65
N LEU A 102 -16.35 1.43 -13.99
CA LEU A 102 -17.81 1.53 -13.93
C LEU A 102 -18.24 2.80 -13.20
N PHE A 103 -19.42 3.31 -13.55
CA PHE A 103 -19.98 4.48 -12.88
C PHE A 103 -20.15 4.23 -11.37
N HIS A 104 -19.84 5.24 -10.56
CA HIS A 104 -19.79 5.15 -9.09
C HIS A 104 -18.80 4.12 -8.50
N THR A 105 -17.76 3.74 -9.23
CA THR A 105 -16.66 2.97 -8.62
C THR A 105 -16.05 3.78 -7.47
N LYS A 106 -15.98 3.19 -6.28
CA LYS A 106 -15.33 3.76 -5.11
C LYS A 106 -14.08 2.98 -4.79
N VAL A 107 -13.04 3.69 -4.39
CA VAL A 107 -11.81 3.11 -3.88
C VAL A 107 -11.72 3.47 -2.40
N TYR A 108 -11.33 2.50 -1.59
CA TYR A 108 -11.03 2.70 -0.18
C TYR A 108 -9.53 2.48 0.00
N ALA A 109 -8.88 3.38 0.73
CA ALA A 109 -7.46 3.30 1.02
C ALA A 109 -7.25 3.45 2.52
N LEU A 110 -6.33 2.66 3.05
CA LEU A 110 -5.83 2.77 4.42
C LEU A 110 -4.35 3.15 4.34
N VAL A 111 -3.99 4.26 4.98
CA VAL A 111 -2.59 4.70 5.09
C VAL A 111 -2.12 4.38 6.49
N ILE A 112 -1.05 3.59 6.59
CA ILE A 112 -0.39 3.26 7.84
C ILE A 112 0.97 3.92 7.79
N HIS A 113 1.25 4.78 8.77
CA HIS A 113 2.56 5.39 8.99
C HIS A 113 3.00 5.11 10.43
N ASP A 114 4.31 4.96 10.64
CA ASP A 114 4.87 4.98 11.98
C ASP A 114 5.25 6.43 12.35
N SER A 115 5.01 6.82 13.60
CA SER A 115 5.39 8.13 14.13
C SER A 115 6.12 7.92 15.44
N GLY A 116 7.45 8.06 15.40
CA GLY A 116 8.27 8.07 16.61
C GLY A 116 8.10 9.38 17.39
N PHE A 117 8.05 9.28 18.71
CA PHE A 117 8.20 10.42 19.61
C PHE A 117 9.33 10.12 20.60
N SER A 118 10.17 11.12 20.84
CA SER A 118 11.14 11.09 21.92
C SER A 118 10.57 11.82 23.13
N TYR A 119 10.65 11.17 24.29
CA TYR A 119 10.26 11.74 25.56
C TYR A 119 11.51 12.09 26.36
N ASN A 120 11.61 13.34 26.80
CA ASN A 120 12.66 13.78 27.71
C ASN A 120 12.15 13.73 29.16
N ALA A 121 12.69 12.80 29.96
CA ALA A 121 12.30 12.62 31.35
C ALA A 121 12.75 13.76 32.29
N PHE A 122 13.70 14.61 31.86
CA PHE A 122 14.24 15.69 32.68
C PHE A 122 13.32 16.93 32.70
N ASP A 123 12.70 17.26 31.57
CA ASP A 123 11.82 18.44 31.42
C ASP A 123 10.38 18.09 31.01
N GLY A 124 10.08 16.80 30.77
CA GLY A 124 8.77 16.34 30.35
C GLY A 124 8.42 16.66 28.90
N SER A 125 9.37 17.13 28.09
CA SER A 125 9.11 17.48 26.69
C SER A 125 8.94 16.24 25.81
N ILE A 126 8.02 16.36 24.85
CA ILE A 126 7.77 15.37 23.79
C ILE A 126 8.20 16.02 22.48
N GLN A 127 9.09 15.37 21.74
CA GLN A 127 9.49 15.79 20.41
C GLN A 127 9.10 14.73 19.38
N ASN A 128 8.51 15.14 18.27
CA ASN A 128 8.25 14.24 17.15
C ASN A 128 9.58 13.96 16.42
N GLY A 129 9.94 12.69 16.26
CA GLY A 129 11.19 12.30 15.60
C GLY A 129 11.32 10.79 15.49
N LEU A 130 11.93 10.32 14.39
CA LEU A 130 12.24 8.91 14.19
C LEU A 130 13.13 8.43 15.34
N ILE A 131 12.67 7.40 16.06
CA ILE A 131 13.51 6.70 17.02
C ILE A 131 14.54 5.94 16.18
N HIS A 132 15.77 6.45 16.10
CA HIS A 132 16.88 5.66 15.58
C HIS A 132 17.14 4.51 16.56
N SER A 133 16.52 3.36 16.30
CA SER A 133 16.94 2.10 16.90
C SER A 133 18.29 1.71 16.32
N TYR A 134 19.30 1.70 17.18
CA TYR A 134 20.68 1.24 16.92
C TYR A 134 20.75 -0.24 16.57
#